data_AF-A0A378QGB1-F1
#
_entry.id   AF-A0A378QGB1-F1
#
_cell.length_a   1.000
_cell.length_b   1.000
_cell.length_c   1.000
_cell.angle_alpha   90.00
_cell.angle_beta   90.00
_cell.angle_gamma   90.00
#
_symmetry.space_group_name_H-M   'P 1'
#
loop_
_entity.id
_entity.type
_entity.pdbx_description
1 polymer ?
#
loop_
_entity_poly.entity_id
_entity_poly.type
_entity_poly.pdbx_seq_one_letter_code
_entity_poly.pdbx_strand_id
1 'polypeptide(L)'
;MSVQSLPTPDETTTLAYGVVGQVFFASADRFVAQFDFDKPVKAVSIDLTYAHFWDVTAVSALDKIVMKYRKKGVSVEVFGLNEASKTLVDKFGVHDKHDGKDIIFEH
;
A
#
# COMPACT_ATOMS: atom_id res chain seq x y z
N MET A 1 -3.28 0.76 10.51
CA MET A 1 -3.53 -0.12 9.36
C MET A 1 -3.34 -1.55 9.79
N SER A 2 -4.12 -2.48 9.24
CA SER A 2 -3.97 -3.91 9.47
C SER A 2 -4.03 -4.63 8.12
N VAL A 3 -3.15 -5.61 7.93
CA VAL A 3 -3.14 -6.48 6.75
C VAL A 3 -3.57 -7.87 7.21
N GLN A 4 -4.61 -8.40 6.59
CA GLN A 4 -5.15 -9.72 6.92
C GLN A 4 -5.07 -10.59 5.67
N SER A 5 -4.65 -11.84 5.82
CA SER A 5 -4.76 -12.83 4.75
C SER A 5 -6.21 -13.27 4.61
N LEU A 6 -6.77 -13.14 3.41
CA LEU A 6 -8.11 -13.58 3.08
C LEU A 6 -8.09 -15.03 2.57
N PRO A 7 -9.12 -15.84 2.87
CA PRO A 7 -9.22 -17.20 2.36
C PRO A 7 -9.41 -17.17 0.84
N THR A 8 -8.53 -17.86 0.12
CA THR A 8 -8.63 -18.07 -1.32
C THR A 8 -9.06 -19.51 -1.59
N PRO A 9 -9.88 -19.77 -2.62
CA PRO A 9 -10.26 -21.12 -3.01
C PRO A 9 -9.05 -22.02 -3.33
N ASP A 10 -7.94 -21.40 -3.77
CA ASP A 10 -6.68 -22.06 -4.09
C ASP A 10 -5.55 -21.63 -3.14
N GLU A 11 -5.64 -22.02 -1.86
CA GLU A 11 -4.65 -21.69 -0.79
C GLU A 11 -3.20 -22.11 -1.11
N THR A 12 -2.99 -23.06 -2.02
CA THR A 12 -1.66 -23.55 -2.40
C THR A 12 -0.98 -22.73 -3.50
N THR A 13 -1.73 -21.94 -4.27
CA THR A 13 -1.17 -21.22 -5.43
C THR A 13 -1.55 -19.75 -5.50
N THR A 14 -2.54 -19.32 -4.71
CA THR A 14 -3.01 -17.94 -4.68
C THR A 14 -2.99 -17.42 -3.24
N LEU A 15 -2.67 -16.13 -3.08
CA LEU A 15 -2.80 -15.42 -1.80
C LEU A 15 -3.70 -14.23 -1.98
N ALA A 16 -4.54 -13.95 -1.00
CA ALA A 16 -5.30 -12.71 -0.94
C ALA A 16 -4.97 -11.95 0.34
N TYR A 17 -4.76 -10.64 0.22
CA TYR A 17 -4.48 -9.72 1.30
C TYR A 17 -5.58 -8.65 1.36
N GLY A 18 -6.27 -8.55 2.48
CA GLY A 18 -7.18 -7.45 2.78
C GLY A 18 -6.47 -6.38 3.61
N VAL A 19 -6.41 -5.17 3.08
CA VAL A 19 -5.78 -4.02 3.75
C VAL A 19 -6.88 -3.12 4.28
N VAL A 20 -6.84 -2.85 5.59
CA VAL A 20 -7.82 -2.00 6.25
C VAL A 20 -7.14 -0.87 7.03
N GLY A 21 -7.66 0.34 6.86
CA GLY A 21 -7.25 1.52 7.60
C GLY A 21 -6.33 2.46 6.79
N GLN A 22 -5.65 3.34 7.51
CA GLN A 22 -4.96 4.49 6.92
C GLN A 22 -3.48 4.20 6.64
N VAL A 23 -3.04 4.45 5.39
CA VAL A 23 -1.66 4.31 4.93
C VAL A 23 -1.12 5.69 4.52
N PHE A 24 0.00 6.05 5.14
CA PHE A 24 0.70 7.33 4.99
C PHE A 24 2.20 7.07 5.11
N PHE A 25 3.03 8.09 4.87
CA PHE A 25 4.49 7.97 4.83
C PHE A 25 5.08 7.16 6.00
N ALA A 26 4.71 7.48 7.26
CA ALA A 26 5.30 6.81 8.43
C ALA A 26 4.90 5.33 8.56
N SER A 27 3.80 4.92 7.92
CA SER A 27 3.33 3.53 7.89
C SER A 27 3.68 2.80 6.59
N ALA A 28 4.22 3.49 5.58
CA ALA A 28 4.51 2.91 4.27
C ALA A 28 5.52 1.75 4.36
N ASP A 29 6.55 1.88 5.20
CA ASP A 29 7.57 0.85 5.36
C ASP A 29 7.00 -0.40 6.06
N ARG A 30 6.23 -0.17 7.14
CA ARG A 30 5.47 -1.24 7.81
C ARG A 30 4.51 -1.93 6.87
N PHE A 31 3.87 -1.19 5.96
CA PHE A 31 2.90 -1.74 5.03
C PHE A 31 3.56 -2.77 4.12
N VAL A 32 4.72 -2.44 3.55
CA VAL A 32 5.52 -3.37 2.74
C VAL A 32 5.96 -4.58 3.55
N ALA A 33 6.34 -4.40 4.82
CA ALA A 33 6.80 -5.48 5.69
C ALA A 33 5.71 -6.47 6.12
N GLN A 34 4.42 -6.15 5.94
CA GLN A 34 3.32 -7.09 6.21
C GLN A 34 3.09 -8.12 5.09
N PHE A 35 3.73 -7.96 3.93
CA PHE A 35 3.58 -8.88 2.80
C PHE A 35 4.66 -9.95 2.81
N ASP A 36 4.23 -11.20 2.62
CA ASP A 36 5.10 -12.37 2.57
C ASP A 36 5.58 -12.63 1.14
N PHE A 37 6.73 -12.08 0.80
CA PHE A 37 7.33 -12.28 -0.51
C PHE A 37 7.98 -13.67 -0.67
N ASP A 38 8.19 -14.42 0.41
CA ASP A 38 8.93 -15.69 0.37
C ASP A 38 8.06 -16.90 -0.01
N LYS A 39 6.74 -16.77 0.12
CA LYS A 39 5.81 -17.86 -0.24
C LYS A 39 5.82 -18.13 -1.75
N PRO A 40 5.93 -19.40 -2.18
CA PRO A 40 5.87 -19.78 -3.59
C PRO A 40 4.42 -19.77 -4.09
N VAL A 41 3.94 -18.60 -4.48
CA VAL A 41 2.58 -18.41 -5.02
C VAL A 41 2.63 -17.96 -6.48
N LYS A 42 1.58 -18.26 -7.24
CA LYS A 42 1.44 -17.87 -8.65
C LYS A 42 0.68 -16.55 -8.81
N ALA A 43 -0.28 -16.28 -7.91
CA ALA A 43 -1.05 -15.06 -7.94
C ALA A 43 -1.25 -14.48 -6.53
N VAL A 44 -1.30 -13.15 -6.45
CA VAL A 44 -1.55 -12.38 -5.24
C VAL A 44 -2.61 -11.35 -5.52
N SER A 45 -3.70 -11.39 -4.77
CA SER A 45 -4.77 -10.39 -4.81
C SER A 45 -4.66 -9.47 -3.60
N ILE A 46 -4.69 -8.16 -3.82
CA ILE A 46 -4.61 -7.15 -2.77
C ILE A 46 -5.90 -6.35 -2.80
N ASP A 47 -6.74 -6.53 -1.79
CA ASP A 47 -7.95 -5.73 -1.59
C ASP A 47 -7.62 -4.50 -0.74
N LEU A 48 -7.81 -3.32 -1.34
CA LEU A 48 -7.62 -2.01 -0.73
C LEU A 48 -8.96 -1.29 -0.51
N THR A 49 -10.10 -1.99 -0.63
CA THR A 49 -11.44 -1.39 -0.60
C THR A 49 -11.69 -0.60 0.69
N TYR A 50 -11.12 -1.07 1.81
CA TYR A 50 -11.20 -0.39 3.12
C TYR A 50 -9.89 0.26 3.55
N ALA A 51 -8.95 0.45 2.62
CA ALA A 51 -7.71 1.16 2.85
C ALA A 51 -7.85 2.62 2.40
N HIS A 52 -7.16 3.52 3.08
CA HIS A 52 -7.09 4.94 2.71
C HIS A 52 -5.64 5.35 2.51
N PHE A 53 -5.31 5.78 1.30
CA PHE A 53 -4.00 6.27 0.94
C PHE A 53 -4.02 7.79 1.02
N TRP A 54 -3.21 8.34 1.92
CA TRP A 54 -3.18 9.78 2.19
C TRP A 54 -2.14 10.54 1.36
N ASP A 55 -1.08 9.88 0.90
CA ASP A 55 0.07 10.51 0.25
C ASP A 55 0.64 9.67 -0.91
N VAL A 56 1.34 10.33 -1.84
CA VAL A 56 2.02 9.70 -2.98
C VAL A 56 3.03 8.64 -2.55
N THR A 57 3.62 8.80 -1.35
CA THR A 57 4.54 7.81 -0.81
C THR A 57 3.84 6.51 -0.43
N ALA A 58 2.59 6.55 0.03
CA ALA A 58 1.80 5.33 0.28
C ALA A 58 1.56 4.56 -1.03
N VAL A 59 1.22 5.27 -2.11
CA VAL A 59 1.03 4.67 -3.45
C VAL A 59 2.34 4.09 -3.96
N SER A 60 3.45 4.81 -3.77
CA SER A 60 4.79 4.32 -4.14
C SER A 60 5.19 3.06 -3.36
N ALA A 61 4.73 2.91 -2.12
CA ALA A 61 4.96 1.69 -1.34
C ALA A 61 4.18 0.50 -1.91
N LEU A 62 2.93 0.70 -2.33
CA LEU A 62 2.15 -0.32 -3.04
C LEU A 62 2.82 -0.73 -4.35
N ASP A 63 3.30 0.23 -5.13
CA ASP A 63 4.00 -0.03 -6.39
C ASP A 63 5.25 -0.92 -6.16
N LYS A 64 6.04 -0.63 -5.12
CA LYS A 64 7.19 -1.47 -4.72
C LYS A 64 6.78 -2.92 -4.41
N ILE A 65 5.63 -3.12 -3.77
CA ILE A 65 5.12 -4.47 -3.43
C ILE A 65 4.76 -5.22 -4.71
N VAL A 66 3.99 -4.57 -5.60
CA VAL A 66 3.60 -5.14 -6.90
C VAL A 66 4.83 -5.50 -7.72
N MET A 67 5.83 -4.60 -7.80
CA MET A 67 7.07 -4.87 -8.52
C MET A 67 7.87 -6.03 -7.92
N LYS A 68 7.95 -6.15 -6.59
CA LYS A 68 8.64 -7.26 -5.92
C LYS A 68 8.04 -8.62 -6.30
N TYR A 69 6.71 -8.72 -6.28
CA TYR A 69 6.01 -9.93 -6.68
C TYR A 69 6.18 -10.23 -8.19
N ARG A 70 6.03 -9.22 -9.05
CA ARG A 70 6.25 -9.38 -10.49
C ARG A 70 7.67 -9.84 -10.82
N LYS A 71 8.70 -9.35 -10.10
CA LYS A 71 10.09 -9.82 -10.25
C LYS A 71 10.26 -11.30 -9.91
N LYS A 72 9.41 -11.85 -9.05
CA LYS A 72 9.37 -13.29 -8.72
C LYS A 72 8.49 -14.10 -9.69
N GLY A 73 7.93 -13.47 -10.72
CA GLY A 73 7.01 -14.14 -11.66
C GLY A 73 5.60 -14.35 -11.11
N VAL A 74 5.24 -13.63 -10.04
CA VAL A 74 3.92 -13.72 -9.41
C VAL A 74 3.00 -12.68 -10.02
N SER A 75 1.81 -13.11 -10.46
CA SER A 75 0.75 -12.20 -10.92
C SER A 75 0.17 -11.45 -9.74
N VAL A 76 0.04 -10.12 -9.85
CA VAL A 76 -0.54 -9.30 -8.78
C VAL A 76 -1.76 -8.57 -9.29
N GLU A 77 -2.87 -8.71 -8.58
CA GLU A 77 -4.11 -7.99 -8.81
C GLU A 77 -4.41 -7.07 -7.63
N VAL A 78 -4.79 -5.83 -7.92
CA VAL A 78 -5.08 -4.83 -6.89
C VAL A 78 -6.52 -4.36 -7.08
N PHE A 79 -7.33 -4.51 -6.03
CA PHE A 79 -8.72 -4.11 -5.96
C PHE A 79 -8.89 -2.91 -5.04
N GLY A 80 -9.87 -2.04 -5.33
CA GLY A 80 -10.17 -0.90 -4.47
C GLY A 80 -9.17 0.27 -4.53
N LEU A 81 -8.17 0.24 -5.42
CA LEU A 81 -7.19 1.34 -5.54
C LEU A 81 -7.85 2.71 -5.81
N ASN A 82 -8.94 2.72 -6.58
CA ASN A 82 -9.67 3.95 -6.87
C ASN A 82 -10.31 4.56 -5.61
N GLU A 83 -10.91 3.73 -4.75
CA GLU A 83 -11.47 4.19 -3.48
C GLU A 83 -10.38 4.57 -2.49
N ALA A 84 -9.30 3.78 -2.45
CA ALA A 84 -8.18 4.00 -1.57
C ALA A 84 -7.42 5.30 -1.88
N SER A 85 -7.29 5.65 -3.17
CA SER A 85 -6.66 6.90 -3.64
C SER A 85 -7.62 8.08 -3.75
N LYS A 86 -8.94 7.88 -3.54
CA LYS A 86 -9.91 8.98 -3.52
C LYS A 86 -9.56 10.04 -2.46
N THR A 87 -9.06 9.59 -1.31
CA THR A 87 -8.59 10.45 -0.23
C THR A 87 -7.37 11.30 -0.63
N LEU A 88 -6.52 10.75 -1.50
CA LEU A 88 -5.38 11.45 -2.08
C LEU A 88 -5.84 12.60 -2.97
N VAL A 89 -6.79 12.36 -3.88
CA VAL A 89 -7.34 13.39 -4.77
C VAL A 89 -8.06 14.50 -3.99
N ASP A 90 -8.78 14.15 -2.93
CA ASP A 90 -9.49 15.10 -2.08
C ASP A 90 -8.53 16.07 -1.35
N LYS A 91 -7.40 15.58 -0.84
CA LYS A 91 -6.39 16.41 -0.15
C LYS A 91 -5.44 17.15 -1.08
N PHE A 92 -5.05 16.58 -2.22
CA PHE A 92 -4.21 17.28 -3.20
C PHE A 92 -4.96 18.44 -3.88
N GLY A 93 -6.29 18.50 -3.77
CA GLY A 93 -7.08 19.68 -4.13
C GLY A 93 -7.01 20.84 -3.14
N VAL A 94 -6.52 20.64 -1.89
CA VAL A 94 -6.64 21.66 -0.81
C VAL A 94 -5.38 21.83 0.07
N HIS A 95 -4.47 20.86 0.14
CA HIS A 95 -3.27 20.92 1.00
C HIS A 95 -1.96 20.75 0.21
N ASP A 96 -1.63 21.74 -0.63
CA ASP A 96 -0.23 22.14 -0.80
C ASP A 96 0.08 23.11 0.35
N LYS A 97 0.61 22.56 1.45
CA LYS A 97 1.37 23.22 2.52
C LYS A 97 1.55 22.19 3.64
N HIS A 98 2.51 21.28 3.46
CA HIS A 98 3.27 20.84 4.62
C HIS A 98 4.52 21.72 4.68
N ASP A 99 4.39 22.74 5.51
CA ASP A 99 5.44 23.56 6.07
C ASP A 99 6.62 22.66 6.48
N GLY A 100 7.79 22.93 5.92
CA GLY A 100 8.97 22.09 6.05
C GLY A 100 10.21 22.80 5.51
N LYS A 101 10.40 24.04 5.96
CA LYS A 101 11.54 24.92 5.69
C LYS A 101 11.59 25.93 6.84
N ASP A 102 12.65 26.15 7.59
CA ASP A 102 14.00 25.63 7.70
C ASP A 102 14.42 25.95 9.14
N ILE A 103 15.30 25.13 9.69
CA ILE A 103 16.07 25.33 10.92
C ILE A 103 16.55 26.78 11.12
N ILE A 104 16.24 27.40 12.27
CA ILE A 104 16.95 28.59 12.78
C ILE A 104 17.64 28.26 14.12
N PHE A 105 18.93 27.94 14.01
CA PHE A 105 19.96 28.13 15.03
C PHE A 105 20.92 29.15 14.40
N GLU A 106 21.55 30.14 15.02
CA GLU A 106 21.76 30.58 16.40
C GLU A 106 22.48 31.96 16.25
N HIS A 107 22.38 32.86 17.22
CA HIS A 107 23.38 33.93 17.42
C HIS A 107 23.72 34.01 18.89
#